data_AF-A0A413RBD3-F1
#
_entry.id   AF-A0A413RBD3-F1
#
_cell.length_a   1.000
_cell.length_b   1.000
_cell.length_c   1.000
_cell.angle_alpha   90.00
_cell.angle_beta   90.00
_cell.angle_gamma   90.00
#
_symmetry.space_group_name_H-M   'P 1'
#
loop_
_entity.id
_entity.type
_entity.pdbx_description
1 polymer ?
#
loop_
_entity_poly.entity_id
_entity_poly.type
_entity_poly.pdbx_seq_one_letter_code
_entity_poly.pdbx_strand_id
1 'polypeptide(L)'
;MLTQAILIGLIAAFGKFDFQLGTLYAFRPIVLCPLVGLVLGDLQSGLAIGASLELLFMGSISIGAYVPPDETIGGVLACAFAIQLGQSTEAAIALAMPIATLCLAIKNILNAALPILVDRADVFSGQGNLKGVYAMHFLIGLTGIIMAFLLCSLSFYLGADAIQGMLDFIPPFVLAGF
;
A
#
# COMPACT_ATOMS: atom_id res chain seq x y z
N MET A 1 12.71 15.70 -5.08
CA MET A 1 11.85 15.51 -3.89
C MET A 1 10.36 15.53 -4.22
N LEU A 2 9.69 16.67 -4.48
CA LEU A 2 8.23 16.68 -4.70
C LEU A 2 7.78 15.81 -5.89
N THR A 3 8.44 15.91 -7.04
CA THR A 3 8.11 15.09 -8.21
C THR A 3 8.27 13.59 -7.93
N GLN A 4 9.35 13.20 -7.26
CA GLN A 4 9.58 11.80 -6.88
C GLN A 4 8.52 11.30 -5.90
N ALA A 5 8.13 12.12 -4.91
CA ALA A 5 7.05 11.79 -3.98
C ALA A 5 5.72 11.54 -4.70
N ILE A 6 5.35 12.41 -5.65
CA ILE A 6 4.13 12.22 -6.47
C ILE A 6 4.24 10.93 -7.29
N LEU A 7 5.38 10.68 -7.94
CA LEU A 7 5.58 9.48 -8.75
C LEU A 7 5.53 8.19 -7.90
N ILE A 8 6.13 8.20 -6.71
CA ILE A 8 6.05 7.08 -5.75
C ILE A 8 4.60 6.85 -5.31
N GLY A 9 3.87 7.92 -5.02
CA GLY A 9 2.43 7.84 -4.76
C GLY A 9 1.66 7.21 -5.92
N LEU A 10 1.96 7.59 -7.16
CA LEU A 10 1.33 7.02 -8.36
C LEU A 10 1.66 5.54 -8.56
N ILE A 11 2.88 5.10 -8.22
CA ILE A 11 3.25 3.68 -8.26
C ILE A 11 2.42 2.88 -7.25
N ALA A 12 2.27 3.38 -6.02
CA ALA A 12 1.42 2.74 -5.01
C ALA A 12 -0.06 2.72 -5.42
N ALA A 13 -0.55 3.81 -6.02
CA ALA A 13 -1.89 3.92 -6.56
C ALA A 13 -2.14 2.91 -7.69
N PHE A 14 -1.17 2.75 -8.60
CA PHE A 14 -1.18 1.74 -9.64
C PHE A 14 -1.26 0.33 -9.04
N GLY A 15 -0.45 0.05 -8.01
CA GLY A 15 -0.55 -1.21 -7.26
C GLY A 15 -1.95 -1.45 -6.71
N LYS A 16 -2.56 -0.46 -6.03
CA LYS A 16 -3.92 -0.63 -5.49
C LYS A 16 -5.01 -0.70 -6.54
N PHE A 17 -4.79 -0.12 -7.72
CA PHE A 17 -5.74 -0.24 -8.84
C PHE A 17 -5.88 -1.69 -9.33
N ASP A 18 -4.87 -2.55 -9.13
CA ASP A 18 -4.91 -3.98 -9.47
C ASP A 18 -6.12 -4.72 -8.87
N PHE A 19 -6.52 -4.38 -7.64
CA PHE A 19 -7.70 -4.96 -6.97
C PHE A 19 -9.01 -4.66 -7.72
N GLN A 20 -9.05 -3.59 -8.50
CA GLN A 20 -10.20 -3.22 -9.33
C GLN A 20 -10.26 -4.04 -10.63
N LEU A 21 -9.15 -4.66 -11.03
CA LEU A 21 -8.99 -5.35 -12.30
C LEU A 21 -8.98 -6.89 -12.16
N GLY A 22 -9.36 -7.41 -10.99
CA GLY A 22 -9.38 -8.85 -10.74
C GLY A 22 -8.07 -9.43 -10.23
N THR A 23 -7.23 -8.62 -9.57
CA THR A 23 -6.05 -9.07 -8.83
C THR A 23 -5.02 -9.76 -9.73
N LEU A 24 -4.41 -9.00 -10.65
CA LEU A 24 -3.36 -9.48 -11.56
C LEU A 24 -1.99 -9.59 -10.87
N TYR A 25 -1.92 -9.30 -9.56
CA TYR A 25 -0.71 -9.32 -8.74
C TYR A 25 0.29 -8.20 -9.10
N ALA A 26 -0.16 -7.13 -9.78
CA ALA A 26 0.67 -5.95 -10.04
C ALA A 26 1.02 -5.17 -8.75
N PHE A 27 0.27 -5.36 -7.68
CA PHE A 27 0.48 -4.72 -6.37
C PHE A 27 1.71 -5.26 -5.59
N ARG A 28 2.34 -6.31 -6.11
CA ARG A 28 3.42 -7.05 -5.44
C ARG A 28 4.74 -6.27 -5.48
N PRO A 29 5.57 -6.32 -4.42
CA PRO A 29 6.88 -5.68 -4.39
C PRO A 29 7.78 -6.00 -5.59
N ILE A 30 7.73 -7.23 -6.13
CA ILE A 30 8.53 -7.60 -7.31
C ILE A 30 8.19 -6.80 -8.57
N VAL A 31 6.97 -6.26 -8.65
CA VAL A 31 6.52 -5.39 -9.76
C VAL A 31 6.73 -3.92 -9.43
N LEU A 32 6.39 -3.51 -8.20
CA LEU A 32 6.39 -2.10 -7.82
C LEU A 32 7.78 -1.54 -7.49
N CYS A 33 8.65 -2.30 -6.82
CA CYS A 33 9.97 -1.83 -6.42
C CYS A 33 10.89 -1.51 -7.61
N PRO A 34 10.87 -2.25 -8.73
CA PRO A 34 11.57 -1.83 -9.94
C PRO A 34 11.11 -0.45 -10.46
N LEU A 35 9.79 -0.16 -10.41
CA LEU A 35 9.27 1.15 -10.79
C LEU A 35 9.76 2.26 -9.83
N VAL A 36 9.81 1.96 -8.53
CA VAL A 36 10.39 2.87 -7.53
C VAL A 36 11.88 3.13 -7.83
N GLY A 37 12.65 2.08 -8.14
CA GLY A 37 14.04 2.18 -8.55
C GLY A 37 14.24 3.05 -9.79
N LEU A 38 13.37 2.91 -10.81
CA LEU A 38 13.39 3.79 -11.99
C LEU A 38 13.16 5.26 -11.63
N VAL A 39 12.17 5.55 -10.77
CA VAL A 39 11.85 6.91 -10.34
C VAL A 39 12.99 7.53 -9.51
N LEU A 40 13.70 6.72 -8.74
CA LEU A 40 14.81 7.16 -7.90
C LEU A 40 16.18 7.10 -8.60
N GLY A 41 16.26 6.55 -9.81
CA GLY A 41 17.48 6.46 -10.60
C GLY A 41 18.40 5.28 -10.25
N ASP A 42 17.93 4.32 -9.44
CA ASP A 42 18.65 3.11 -9.08
C ASP A 42 17.77 1.87 -9.28
N LEU A 43 17.69 1.42 -10.54
CA LEU A 43 16.93 0.24 -10.94
C LEU A 43 17.50 -1.05 -10.32
N GLN A 44 18.82 -1.14 -10.15
CA GLN A 44 19.46 -2.34 -9.65
C GLN A 44 19.05 -2.60 -8.19
N SER A 45 19.08 -1.56 -7.36
CA SER A 45 18.59 -1.62 -5.99
C SER A 45 17.08 -1.88 -5.95
N GLY A 46 16.28 -1.25 -6.82
CA GLY A 46 14.84 -1.51 -6.92
C GLY A 46 14.50 -2.98 -7.23
N LEU A 47 15.26 -3.62 -8.14
CA LEU A 47 15.12 -5.04 -8.46
C LEU A 47 15.52 -5.95 -7.28
N ALA A 48 16.68 -5.70 -6.68
CA ALA A 48 17.18 -6.49 -5.56
C ALA A 48 16.25 -6.41 -4.34
N ILE A 49 15.83 -5.20 -3.98
CA ILE A 49 14.89 -4.97 -2.88
C ILE A 49 13.53 -5.60 -3.20
N GLY A 50 13.02 -5.42 -4.43
CA GLY A 50 11.76 -6.03 -4.85
C GLY A 50 11.75 -7.54 -4.70
N ALA A 51 12.82 -8.23 -5.11
CA ALA A 51 12.95 -9.68 -4.97
C ALA A 51 12.97 -10.11 -3.49
N SER A 52 13.71 -9.40 -2.63
CA SER A 52 13.77 -9.72 -1.20
C SER A 52 12.47 -9.45 -0.47
N LEU A 53 11.78 -8.35 -0.78
CA LEU A 53 10.48 -8.04 -0.21
C LEU A 53 9.39 -8.99 -0.72
N GLU A 54 9.52 -9.51 -1.94
CA GLU A 54 8.60 -10.54 -2.42
C GLU A 54 8.73 -11.82 -1.60
N LEU A 55 9.95 -12.24 -1.26
CA LEU A 55 10.17 -13.37 -0.35
C LEU A 55 9.58 -13.11 1.05
N LEU A 56 9.75 -11.90 1.58
CA LEU A 56 9.18 -11.51 2.88
C LEU A 56 7.65 -11.63 2.89
N PHE A 57 6.99 -11.13 1.85
CA PHE A 57 5.54 -11.08 1.78
C PHE A 57 4.90 -12.26 1.02
N MET A 58 5.67 -13.31 0.69
CA MET A 58 5.16 -14.48 -0.04
C MET A 58 4.07 -15.24 0.73
N GLY A 59 4.18 -15.26 2.07
CA GLY A 59 3.17 -15.83 2.96
C GLY A 59 2.02 -14.87 3.31
N SER A 60 2.09 -13.62 2.85
CA SER A 60 1.13 -12.57 3.15
C SER A 60 -0.11 -12.71 2.25
N ILE A 61 -0.95 -13.70 2.55
CA ILE A 61 -2.16 -14.02 1.78
C ILE A 61 -3.38 -13.90 2.70
N SER A 62 -4.45 -13.28 2.20
CA SER A 62 -5.72 -13.21 2.91
C SER A 62 -6.43 -14.56 2.89
N ILE A 63 -6.77 -15.08 4.06
CA ILE A 63 -7.49 -16.34 4.24
C ILE A 63 -8.71 -16.09 5.12
N GLY A 64 -9.89 -16.20 4.53
CA GLY A 64 -11.16 -15.91 5.23
C GLY A 64 -11.23 -14.44 5.66
N ALA A 65 -11.40 -14.19 6.96
CA ALA A 65 -11.47 -12.85 7.54
C ALA A 65 -10.08 -12.28 7.90
N TYR A 66 -9.01 -13.07 7.81
CA TYR A 66 -7.66 -12.57 8.06
C TYR A 66 -7.21 -11.66 6.93
N VAL A 67 -6.88 -10.42 7.28
CA VAL A 67 -6.30 -9.43 6.37
C VAL A 67 -4.82 -9.31 6.71
N PRO A 68 -3.91 -9.66 5.80
CA PRO A 68 -2.48 -9.60 6.05
C PRO A 68 -1.97 -8.14 6.01
N PRO A 69 -0.72 -7.90 6.48
CA PRO A 69 -0.05 -6.60 6.35
C PRO A 69 -0.03 -6.08 4.92
N ASP A 70 -0.10 -4.75 4.74
CA ASP A 70 -0.19 -4.13 3.41
C ASP A 70 1.17 -4.15 2.68
N GLU A 71 1.36 -5.18 1.84
CA GLU A 71 2.58 -5.41 1.08
C GLU A 71 2.83 -4.35 -0.01
N THR A 72 1.77 -3.72 -0.52
CA THR A 72 1.87 -2.71 -1.58
C THR A 72 2.56 -1.46 -1.02
N ILE A 73 2.01 -0.91 0.06
CA ILE A 73 2.50 0.34 0.65
C ILE A 73 3.78 0.09 1.42
N GLY A 74 3.85 -1.01 2.17
CA GLY A 74 5.07 -1.45 2.85
C GLY A 74 6.22 -1.67 1.87
N GLY A 75 5.97 -2.36 0.76
CA GLY A 75 6.97 -2.61 -0.28
C GLY A 75 7.48 -1.34 -0.95
N VAL A 76 6.56 -0.48 -1.41
CA VAL A 76 6.91 0.77 -2.10
C VAL A 76 7.71 1.70 -1.20
N LEU A 77 7.27 1.93 0.05
CA LEU A 77 7.96 2.85 0.95
C LEU A 77 9.28 2.30 1.46
N ALA A 78 9.36 1.02 1.82
CA ALA A 78 10.61 0.40 2.24
C ALA A 78 11.68 0.47 1.14
N CYS A 79 11.29 0.17 -0.10
CA CYS A 79 12.18 0.31 -1.25
C CYS A 79 12.61 1.76 -1.46
N ALA A 80 11.66 2.70 -1.42
CA ALA A 80 11.96 4.10 -1.64
C ALA A 80 12.91 4.68 -0.58
N PHE A 81 12.70 4.36 0.70
CA PHE A 81 13.59 4.83 1.76
C PHE A 81 14.96 4.16 1.74
N ALA A 82 15.02 2.86 1.48
CA ALA A 82 16.31 2.16 1.36
C ALA A 82 17.18 2.77 0.25
N ILE A 83 16.60 3.03 -0.93
CA ILE A 83 17.31 3.69 -2.04
C ILE A 83 17.70 5.13 -1.67
N GLN A 84 16.76 5.91 -1.12
CA GLN A 84 16.98 7.32 -0.79
C GLN A 84 18.05 7.52 0.31
N LEU A 85 18.16 6.57 1.24
CA LEU A 85 19.13 6.57 2.33
C LEU A 85 20.44 5.84 1.99
N GLY A 86 20.54 5.24 0.79
CA GLY A 86 21.68 4.42 0.39
C GLY A 86 21.89 3.19 1.30
N GLN A 87 20.80 2.66 1.84
CA GLN A 87 20.83 1.51 2.74
C GLN A 87 20.74 0.18 1.99
N SER A 88 21.10 -0.89 2.70
CA SER A 88 21.08 -2.23 2.13
C SER A 88 19.67 -2.81 2.02
N THR A 89 19.56 -3.91 1.27
CA THR A 89 18.32 -4.67 1.12
C THR A 89 17.78 -5.17 2.47
N GLU A 90 18.64 -5.50 3.41
CA GLU A 90 18.26 -5.93 4.76
C GLU A 90 17.58 -4.81 5.54
N ALA A 91 18.02 -3.56 5.37
CA ALA A 91 17.37 -2.41 5.99
C ALA A 91 15.97 -2.19 5.39
N ALA A 92 15.80 -2.39 4.08
CA ALA A 92 14.48 -2.34 3.45
C ALA A 92 13.53 -3.39 4.05
N ILE A 93 14.00 -4.63 4.25
CA ILE A 93 13.22 -5.71 4.88
C ILE A 93 12.81 -5.32 6.30
N ALA A 94 13.73 -4.74 7.08
CA ALA A 94 13.47 -4.31 8.45
C ALA A 94 12.40 -3.20 8.53
N LEU A 95 12.36 -2.30 7.56
CA LEU A 95 11.37 -1.21 7.48
C LEU A 95 10.02 -1.69 6.93
N ALA A 96 10.00 -2.69 6.06
CA ALA A 96 8.80 -3.10 5.32
C ALA A 96 7.67 -3.57 6.23
N MET A 97 7.99 -4.41 7.22
CA MET A 97 6.97 -5.01 8.10
C MET A 97 6.28 -3.98 9.01
N PRO A 98 7.01 -3.11 9.75
CA PRO A 98 6.38 -2.04 10.53
C PRO A 98 5.50 -1.10 9.68
N ILE A 99 5.97 -0.71 8.50
CA ILE A 99 5.22 0.17 7.59
C ILE A 99 3.95 -0.54 7.09
N ALA A 100 4.06 -1.80 6.68
CA ALA A 100 2.92 -2.60 6.20
C ALA A 100 1.85 -2.78 7.30
N THR A 101 2.26 -3.05 8.54
CA THR A 101 1.36 -3.18 9.69
C THR A 101 0.68 -1.85 10.03
N LEU A 102 1.42 -0.75 10.06
CA LEU A 102 0.83 0.58 10.28
C LEU A 102 -0.20 0.91 9.20
N CYS A 103 0.12 0.63 7.94
CA CYS A 103 -0.81 0.83 6.84
C CYS A 103 -2.07 -0.04 6.99
N LEU A 104 -1.93 -1.30 7.43
CA LEU A 104 -3.06 -2.17 7.72
C LEU A 104 -3.96 -1.58 8.81
N ALA A 105 -3.39 -1.05 9.89
CA ALA A 105 -4.16 -0.40 10.96
C ALA A 105 -4.97 0.81 10.44
N ILE A 106 -4.34 1.68 9.64
CA ILE A 106 -5.02 2.82 9.00
C ILE A 106 -6.13 2.33 8.08
N LYS A 107 -5.85 1.34 7.24
CA LYS A 107 -6.79 0.75 6.29
C LYS A 107 -8.00 0.15 7.01
N ASN A 108 -7.81 -0.53 8.15
CA ASN A 108 -8.91 -1.10 8.93
C ASN A 108 -9.85 -0.03 9.48
N ILE A 109 -9.33 1.12 9.92
CA ILE A 109 -10.16 2.25 10.37
C ILE A 109 -10.97 2.81 9.19
N LEU A 110 -10.36 2.99 8.02
CA LEU A 110 -11.05 3.49 6.84
C LEU A 110 -12.10 2.48 6.32
N ASN A 111 -11.77 1.19 6.36
CA ASN A 111 -12.66 0.11 5.95
C ASN A 111 -13.91 0.03 6.82
N ALA A 112 -13.88 0.49 8.07
CA ALA A 112 -15.07 0.55 8.92
C ALA A 112 -16.17 1.46 8.35
N ALA A 113 -15.82 2.44 7.50
CA ALA A 113 -16.78 3.34 6.86
C ALA A 113 -17.29 2.83 5.50
N LEU A 114 -16.59 1.89 4.86
CA LEU A 114 -16.95 1.38 3.53
C LEU A 114 -18.29 0.63 3.45
N PRO A 115 -18.81 -0.03 4.50
CA PRO A 115 -20.14 -0.62 4.47
C PRO A 115 -21.25 0.34 4.04
N ILE A 116 -21.12 1.64 4.33
CA ILE A 116 -22.08 2.67 3.90
C ILE A 116 -22.20 2.72 2.37
N LEU A 117 -21.10 2.49 1.65
CA LEU A 117 -21.09 2.43 0.18
C LEU A 117 -21.64 1.10 -0.34
N VAL A 118 -21.45 0.02 0.41
CA VAL A 118 -21.99 -1.31 0.09
C VAL A 118 -23.52 -1.31 0.22
N ASP A 119 -24.06 -0.76 1.31
CA ASP A 119 -25.51 -0.62 1.51
C ASP A 119 -26.16 0.16 0.36
N ARG A 120 -25.44 1.15 -0.19
CA ARG A 120 -25.91 1.93 -1.34
C ARG A 120 -25.87 1.13 -2.64
N ALA A 121 -24.93 0.20 -2.80
CA ALA A 121 -24.92 -0.73 -3.92
C ALA A 121 -26.14 -1.68 -3.87
N ASP A 122 -26.55 -2.12 -2.69
CA ASP A 122 -27.76 -2.94 -2.51
C ASP A 122 -29.03 -2.20 -2.94
N VAL A 123 -29.14 -0.91 -2.61
CA VAL A 123 -30.25 -0.06 -3.07
C VAL A 123 -30.29 0.01 -4.61
N PHE A 124 -29.15 0.19 -5.27
CA PHE A 124 -29.09 0.20 -6.73
C PHE A 124 -29.41 -1.18 -7.35
N SER A 125 -28.98 -2.26 -6.70
CA SER A 125 -29.29 -3.62 -7.10
C SER A 125 -30.80 -3.89 -7.06
N GLY A 126 -31.48 -3.49 -5.97
CA GLY A 126 -32.93 -3.62 -5.83
C GLY A 126 -33.74 -2.83 -6.87
N GLN A 127 -33.13 -1.82 -7.49
CA GLN A 127 -33.73 -1.02 -8.57
C GLN A 127 -33.40 -1.55 -9.97
N GLY A 128 -32.64 -2.65 -10.09
CA GLY A 128 -32.12 -3.13 -11.38
C GLY A 128 -31.10 -2.18 -12.02
N ASN A 129 -30.53 -1.25 -11.26
CA ASN A 129 -29.60 -0.25 -11.77
C ASN A 129 -28.15 -0.76 -11.74
N LEU A 130 -27.77 -1.52 -12.77
CA LEU A 130 -26.40 -2.04 -12.92
C LEU A 130 -25.33 -0.95 -12.94
N LYS A 131 -25.61 0.21 -13.55
CA LYS A 131 -24.65 1.33 -13.59
C LYS A 131 -24.36 1.87 -12.19
N GLY A 132 -25.37 1.93 -11.33
CA GLY A 132 -25.21 2.32 -9.92
C GLY A 132 -24.34 1.35 -9.14
N VAL A 133 -24.53 0.04 -9.35
CA VAL A 133 -23.70 -1.00 -8.73
C VAL A 133 -22.23 -0.87 -9.17
N TYR A 134 -21.97 -0.72 -10.47
CA TYR A 134 -20.60 -0.52 -10.97
C TYR A 134 -19.98 0.77 -10.43
N ALA A 135 -20.74 1.86 -10.36
CA ALA A 135 -20.23 3.11 -9.77
C ALA A 135 -19.80 2.92 -8.32
N MET A 136 -20.56 2.19 -7.50
CA MET A 136 -20.17 1.91 -6.10
C MET A 136 -18.91 1.05 -6.02
N HIS A 137 -18.78 0.03 -6.88
CA HIS A 137 -17.57 -0.79 -6.96
C HIS A 137 -16.32 0.05 -7.23
N PHE A 138 -16.36 0.94 -8.22
CA PHE A 138 -15.22 1.82 -8.53
C PHE A 138 -14.99 2.89 -7.46
N LEU A 139 -16.04 3.42 -6.82
CA LEU A 139 -15.88 4.38 -5.72
C LEU A 139 -15.18 3.74 -4.51
N ILE A 140 -15.54 2.51 -4.15
CA ILE A 140 -14.88 1.76 -3.08
C ILE A 140 -13.39 1.57 -3.43
N GLY A 141 -13.09 1.09 -4.64
CA GLY A 141 -11.71 0.94 -5.10
C GLY A 141 -10.91 2.25 -5.08
N LEU A 142 -11.54 3.36 -5.49
CA LEU A 142 -10.93 4.67 -5.52
C LEU A 142 -10.47 5.14 -4.13
N THR A 143 -11.18 4.78 -3.06
CA THR A 143 -10.74 5.11 -1.70
C THR A 143 -9.38 4.47 -1.37
N GLY A 144 -9.18 3.19 -1.73
CA GLY A 144 -7.91 2.49 -1.55
C GLY A 144 -6.78 3.06 -2.40
N ILE A 145 -7.08 3.48 -3.63
CA ILE A 145 -6.12 4.11 -4.56
C ILE A 145 -5.66 5.47 -4.02
N ILE A 146 -6.61 6.32 -3.60
CA ILE A 146 -6.31 7.63 -3.02
C ILE A 146 -5.52 7.47 -1.73
N MET A 147 -5.90 6.52 -0.87
CA MET A 147 -5.17 6.21 0.36
C MET A 147 -3.71 5.85 0.06
N ALA A 148 -3.46 4.92 -0.89
CA ALA A 148 -2.11 4.53 -1.25
C ALA A 148 -1.30 5.68 -1.85
N PHE A 149 -1.91 6.47 -2.74
CA PHE A 149 -1.28 7.66 -3.29
C PHE A 149 -0.85 8.62 -2.19
N LEU A 150 -1.77 9.00 -1.30
CA LEU A 150 -1.51 9.98 -0.24
C LEU A 150 -0.52 9.45 0.77
N LEU A 151 -0.69 8.21 1.25
CA LEU A 151 0.24 7.62 2.22
C LEU A 151 1.65 7.54 1.65
N CYS A 152 1.84 6.99 0.44
CA CYS A 152 3.19 6.85 -0.10
C CYS A 152 3.81 8.22 -0.47
N SER A 153 3.05 9.13 -1.07
CA SER A 153 3.57 10.45 -1.46
C SER A 153 3.90 11.32 -0.26
N LEU A 154 3.01 11.46 0.72
CA LEU A 154 3.28 12.25 1.92
C LEU A 154 4.42 11.63 2.73
N SER A 155 4.40 10.31 2.94
CA SER A 155 5.44 9.64 3.72
C SER A 155 6.82 9.85 3.11
N PHE A 156 6.96 9.66 1.79
CA PHE A 156 8.23 9.88 1.12
C PHE A 156 8.65 11.36 1.12
N TYR A 157 7.71 12.28 0.96
CA TYR A 157 7.99 13.72 0.98
C TYR A 157 8.42 14.23 2.36
N LEU A 158 7.78 13.74 3.42
CA LEU A 158 8.07 14.11 4.81
C LEU A 158 9.34 13.43 5.33
N GLY A 159 9.77 12.33 4.70
CA GLY A 159 11.01 11.63 5.00
C GLY A 159 10.85 10.49 6.02
N ALA A 160 11.93 9.73 6.19
CA ALA A 160 11.95 8.54 7.04
C ALA A 160 11.70 8.86 8.53
N ASP A 161 12.16 10.02 9.01
CA ASP A 161 11.94 10.45 10.39
C ASP A 161 10.46 10.68 10.71
N ALA A 162 9.67 11.14 9.74
CA ALA A 162 8.24 11.31 9.90
C ALA A 162 7.53 9.95 10.01
N ILE A 163 7.99 8.95 9.27
CA ILE A 163 7.49 7.58 9.39
C ILE A 163 7.89 6.95 10.72
N GLN A 164 9.12 7.15 11.17
CA GLN A 164 9.57 6.67 12.48
C GLN A 164 8.75 7.32 13.60
N GLY A 165 8.53 8.64 13.55
CA GLY A 165 7.68 9.33 14.51
C GLY A 165 6.22 8.86 14.49
N MET A 166 5.70 8.46 13.32
CA MET A 166 4.38 7.84 13.22
C MET A 166 4.36 6.43 13.83
N LEU A 167 5.41 5.62 13.60
CA LEU A 167 5.55 4.29 14.19
C LEU A 167 5.65 4.37 15.72
N ASP A 168 6.41 5.33 16.23
CA ASP A 168 6.61 5.55 17.67
C ASP A 168 5.33 6.03 18.38
N PHE A 169 4.40 6.64 17.63
CA PHE A 169 3.10 7.07 18.15
C PHE A 169 2.10 5.91 18.26
N ILE A 170 2.34 4.77 17.60
CA ILE A 170 1.44 3.62 17.67
C ILE A 170 1.60 2.94 19.03
N PRO A 171 0.52 2.78 19.81
CA PRO A 171 0.58 2.09 21.09
C PRO A 171 1.08 0.64 20.91
N PRO A 172 1.95 0.14 21.80
CA PRO A 172 2.49 -1.22 21.69
C PRO A 172 1.42 -2.32 21.60
N PHE A 173 0.24 -2.11 22.21
CA PHE A 173 -0.85 -3.09 22.15
C PHE A 173 -1.45 -3.26 20.74
N VAL A 174 -1.37 -2.23 19.90
CA VAL A 174 -1.83 -2.29 18.50
C VAL A 174 -0.85 -3.09 17.68
N LEU A 175 0.46 -2.89 17.90
CA LEU A 175 1.53 -3.66 17.23
C LEU A 175 1.58 -5.12 17.71
N ALA A 176 1.24 -5.37 18.98
CA ALA A 176 1.20 -6.72 19.56
C ALA A 176 -0.10 -7.50 19.28
N GLY A 177 -1.11 -6.85 18.68
CA GLY A 177 -2.38 -7.47 18.30
C GLY A 177 -2.41 -8.03 16.88
N PHE A 178 -1.30 -7.93 16.14
CA PHE A 178 -1.10 -8.47 14.79
C PHE A 178 -0.15 -9.66 14.80
#